data_AF-A0A838G680-F1
#
_entry.id   AF-A0A838G680-F1
#
_cell.length_a   1.000
_cell.length_b   1.000
_cell.length_c   1.000
_cell.angle_alpha   90.00
_cell.angle_beta   90.00
_cell.angle_gamma   90.00
#
_symmetry.space_group_name_H-M   'P 1'
#
loop_
_entity.id
_entity.type
_entity.pdbx_description
1 polymer ?
#
loop_
_entity_poly.entity_id
_entity_poly.type
_entity_poly.pdbx_seq_one_letter_code
_entity_poly.pdbx_strand_id
1 'polypeptide(L)'
;MKMQTRKDETGLDSIALESLRDASHFRRIIEAKNGLEAADKELHDAVAAARSAGDSWTVIGAAMGTTKQAAFQRFSKDTEPTDHR
;
A
#
# COMPACT_ATOMS: atom_id res chain seq x y z
N MET A 1 -32.18 -8.19 -51.51
CA MET A 1 -31.45 -9.18 -50.70
C MET A 1 -30.43 -8.40 -49.88
N LYS A 2 -30.68 -8.03 -48.61
CA LYS A 2 -30.39 -8.83 -47.39
C LYS A 2 -29.07 -9.61 -47.54
N MET A 3 -28.09 -9.53 -46.66
CA MET A 3 -27.98 -8.86 -45.37
C MET A 3 -26.51 -9.00 -44.96
N GLN A 4 -25.95 -7.92 -44.41
CA GLN A 4 -24.98 -7.93 -43.32
C GLN A 4 -23.64 -8.65 -43.53
N THR A 5 -22.62 -7.81 -43.75
CA THR A 5 -21.23 -8.02 -43.33
C THR A 5 -21.22 -8.70 -41.95
N ARG A 6 -20.99 -10.01 -41.91
CA ARG A 6 -20.64 -10.66 -40.66
C ARG A 6 -19.23 -10.22 -40.35
N LYS A 7 -19.13 -9.30 -39.40
CA LYS A 7 -17.89 -8.99 -38.72
C LYS A 7 -17.51 -10.28 -38.00
N ASP A 8 -16.48 -10.96 -38.44
CA ASP A 8 -15.87 -12.06 -37.70
C ASP A 8 -15.25 -11.43 -36.44
N GLU A 9 -16.09 -11.30 -35.41
CA GLU A 9 -15.69 -10.89 -34.06
C GLU A 9 -15.02 -12.10 -33.41
N THR A 10 -13.76 -12.33 -33.80
CA THR A 10 -12.98 -13.47 -33.35
C THR A 10 -12.81 -13.43 -31.84
N GLY A 11 -13.14 -14.54 -31.16
CA GLY A 11 -12.90 -14.72 -29.71
C GLY A 11 -11.44 -14.56 -29.28
N LEU A 12 -10.51 -14.49 -30.23
CA LEU A 12 -9.11 -14.12 -29.99
C LEU A 12 -8.96 -12.66 -29.53
N ASP A 13 -9.81 -11.74 -30.03
CA ASP A 13 -9.77 -10.33 -29.64
C ASP A 13 -10.30 -10.12 -28.21
N SER A 14 -11.33 -10.89 -27.81
CA SER A 14 -11.83 -10.87 -26.43
C SER A 14 -10.80 -11.46 -25.45
N ILE A 15 -10.15 -12.59 -25.79
CA ILE A 15 -9.12 -13.20 -24.95
C ILE A 15 -7.90 -12.27 -24.81
N ALA A 16 -7.48 -11.62 -25.88
CA ALA A 16 -6.37 -10.65 -25.85
C ALA A 16 -6.73 -9.41 -25.01
N LEU A 17 -7.93 -8.87 -25.15
CA LEU A 17 -8.41 -7.73 -24.37
C LEU A 17 -8.55 -8.09 -22.88
N GLU A 18 -9.06 -9.27 -22.56
CA GLU A 18 -9.15 -9.78 -21.19
C GLU A 18 -7.76 -9.95 -20.57
N SER A 19 -6.81 -10.55 -21.28
CA SER A 19 -5.43 -10.69 -20.81
C SER A 19 -4.72 -9.35 -20.58
N LEU A 20 -4.92 -8.37 -21.48
CA LEU A 20 -4.39 -7.01 -21.32
C LEU A 20 -5.03 -6.27 -20.13
N ARG A 21 -6.34 -6.45 -19.92
CA ARG A 21 -7.06 -5.92 -18.75
C ARG A 21 -6.54 -6.54 -17.46
N ASP A 22 -6.39 -7.86 -17.42
CA ASP A 22 -5.81 -8.57 -16.29
C ASP A 22 -4.41 -8.03 -15.97
N ALA A 23 -3.54 -7.90 -16.98
CA ALA A 23 -2.22 -7.30 -16.80
C ALA A 23 -2.30 -5.88 -16.23
N SER A 24 -3.24 -5.05 -16.70
CA SER A 24 -3.47 -3.69 -16.16
C SER A 24 -4.01 -3.71 -14.73
N HIS A 25 -4.92 -4.62 -14.40
CA HIS A 25 -5.49 -4.76 -13.05
C HIS A 25 -4.43 -5.25 -12.07
N PHE A 26 -3.66 -6.28 -12.44
CA PHE A 26 -2.54 -6.76 -11.65
C PHE A 26 -1.46 -5.68 -11.46
N ARG A 27 -1.14 -4.91 -12.51
CA ARG A 27 -0.21 -3.79 -12.38
C ARG A 27 -0.70 -2.76 -11.36
N ARG A 28 -1.98 -2.40 -11.42
CA ARG A 28 -2.57 -1.44 -10.47
C ARG A 28 -2.61 -1.96 -9.04
N ILE A 29 -2.83 -3.27 -8.85
CA ILE A 29 -2.75 -3.90 -7.53
C ILE A 29 -1.32 -3.84 -6.98
N ILE A 30 -0.31 -4.15 -7.80
CA ILE A 30 1.11 -4.07 -7.39
C ILE A 30 1.47 -2.62 -7.05
N GLU A 31 1.06 -1.65 -7.86
CA GLU A 31 1.29 -0.23 -7.58
C GLU A 31 0.62 0.22 -6.28
N ALA A 32 -0.63 -0.20 -6.04
CA ALA A 32 -1.32 0.10 -4.79
C ALA A 32 -0.62 -0.55 -3.59
N LYS A 33 -0.19 -1.82 -3.71
CA LYS A 33 0.58 -2.51 -2.68
C LYS A 33 1.88 -1.78 -2.35
N ASN A 34 2.64 -1.40 -3.38
CA ASN A 34 3.88 -0.64 -3.20
C ASN A 34 3.61 0.73 -2.56
N GLY A 35 2.49 1.38 -2.90
CA GLY A 35 2.05 2.60 -2.26
C GLY A 35 1.75 2.42 -0.77
N LEU A 36 1.09 1.32 -0.39
CA LEU A 36 0.89 0.97 1.02
C LEU A 36 2.22 0.72 1.74
N GLU A 37 3.14 -0.03 1.14
CA GLU A 37 4.45 -0.33 1.73
C GLU A 37 5.29 0.95 1.92
N ALA A 38 5.25 1.87 0.95
CA ALA A 38 5.93 3.16 1.05
C ALA A 38 5.32 4.04 2.15
N ALA A 39 4.00 4.14 2.20
CA ALA A 39 3.30 4.93 3.22
C ALA A 39 3.48 4.36 4.63
N ASP A 40 3.47 3.03 4.78
CA ASP A 40 3.74 2.39 6.07
C ASP A 40 5.18 2.65 6.52
N LYS A 41 6.17 2.55 5.60
CA LYS A 41 7.56 2.92 5.91
C LYS A 41 7.69 4.39 6.33
N GLU A 42 7.08 5.31 5.60
CA GLU A 42 7.11 6.75 5.92
C GLU A 42 6.50 7.01 7.31
N LEU A 43 5.41 6.33 7.65
CA LEU A 43 4.80 6.42 8.98
C LEU A 43 5.75 5.94 10.09
N HIS A 44 6.45 4.82 9.89
CA HIS A 44 7.45 4.34 10.86
C HIS A 44 8.62 5.32 11.01
N ASP A 45 9.14 5.85 9.90
CA ASP A 45 10.23 6.82 9.92
C ASP A 45 9.81 8.12 10.65
N ALA A 46 8.58 8.59 10.44
CA ALA A 46 8.03 9.75 11.13
C ALA A 46 7.84 9.51 12.65
N VAL A 47 7.35 8.33 13.04
CA VAL A 47 7.22 7.96 14.46
C VAL A 47 8.59 7.85 15.13
N ALA A 48 9.59 7.28 14.46
CA ALA A 48 10.96 7.22 14.95
C ALA A 48 11.55 8.63 15.14
N ALA A 49 11.37 9.53 14.17
CA ALA A 49 11.81 10.91 14.29
C ALA A 49 11.16 11.64 15.48
N ALA A 50 9.85 11.47 15.69
CA ALA A 50 9.13 12.03 16.84
C ALA A 50 9.68 11.47 18.17
N ARG A 51 9.94 10.16 18.24
CA ARG A 51 10.55 9.55 19.43
C ARG A 51 11.97 10.06 19.70
N SER A 52 12.79 10.24 18.66
CA SER A 52 14.12 10.84 18.77
C SER A 52 14.08 12.31 19.19
N ALA A 53 13.04 13.05 18.82
CA ALA A 53 12.79 14.41 19.29
C ALA A 53 12.31 14.48 20.77
N GLY A 54 11.99 13.34 21.37
CA GLY A 54 11.55 13.22 22.76
C GLY A 54 10.03 13.19 22.94
N ASP A 55 9.25 13.15 21.86
CA ASP A 55 7.78 13.08 21.95
C ASP A 55 7.33 11.81 22.66
N SER A 56 6.36 11.94 23.55
CA SER A 56 5.83 10.78 24.28
C SER A 56 4.89 9.94 23.40
N TRP A 57 4.82 8.64 23.68
CA TRP A 57 3.86 7.72 23.05
C TRP A 57 2.39 8.17 23.17
N THR A 58 2.06 8.96 24.18
CA THR A 58 0.71 9.53 24.33
C THR A 58 0.41 10.55 23.23
N VAL A 59 1.36 11.44 22.94
CA VAL A 59 1.22 12.46 21.90
C VAL A 59 1.17 11.82 20.52
N ILE A 60 2.08 10.87 20.27
CA ILE A 60 2.13 10.11 19.00
C ILE A 60 0.83 9.32 18.78
N GLY A 61 0.33 8.63 19.81
CA GLY A 61 -0.95 7.92 19.74
C GLY A 61 -2.13 8.84 19.41
N ALA A 62 -2.20 10.00 20.08
CA ALA A 62 -3.24 10.99 19.83
C ALA A 62 -3.20 11.51 18.38
N ALA A 63 -2.01 11.80 17.83
CA ALA A 63 -1.85 12.25 16.45
C ALA A 63 -2.32 11.19 15.43
N MET A 64 -2.12 9.91 15.73
CA MET A 64 -2.58 8.79 14.89
C MET A 64 -4.05 8.40 15.13
N GLY A 65 -4.76 9.06 16.05
CA GLY A 65 -6.13 8.71 16.40
C GLY A 65 -6.26 7.36 17.11
N THR A 66 -5.21 6.91 17.81
CA THR A 66 -5.17 5.63 18.52
C THR A 66 -4.73 5.80 19.98
N THR A 67 -4.74 4.71 20.74
CA THR A 67 -4.29 4.74 22.14
C THR A 67 -2.76 4.69 22.23
N LYS A 68 -2.20 5.21 23.33
CA LYS A 68 -0.77 5.09 23.65
C LYS A 68 -0.28 3.64 23.55
N GLN A 69 -1.04 2.70 24.10
CA GLN A 69 -0.68 1.28 24.14
C GLN A 69 -0.66 0.68 22.73
N ALA A 70 -1.62 1.05 21.88
CA ALA A 70 -1.65 0.60 20.50
C ALA A 70 -0.49 1.19 19.67
N ALA A 71 -0.18 2.48 19.85
CA ALA A 71 0.99 3.10 19.24
C ALA A 71 2.29 2.43 19.70
N PHE A 72 2.46 2.24 21.01
CA PHE A 72 3.64 1.59 21.57
C PHE A 72 3.81 0.16 21.04
N GLN A 73 2.77 -0.67 21.06
CA GLN A 73 2.86 -2.05 20.56
C GLN A 73 3.22 -2.13 19.08
N ARG A 74 2.75 -1.18 18.27
CA ARG A 74 3.01 -1.17 16.82
C ARG A 74 4.44 -0.70 16.51
N PHE A 75 4.93 0.33 17.18
CA PHE A 75 6.14 1.05 16.76
C PHE A 75 7.34 0.88 17.71
N SER A 76 7.20 0.28 18.89
CA SER A 76 8.31 0.22 19.86
C SER A 76 9.56 -0.47 19.29
N LYS A 77 9.37 -1.52 18.49
CA LYS A 77 10.45 -2.34 17.92
C LYS A 77 11.28 -1.60 16.86
N ASP A 78 10.68 -0.65 16.15
CA ASP A 78 11.35 0.11 15.09
C ASP A 78 12.02 1.38 15.62
N THR A 79 11.56 1.86 16.78
CA THR A 79 12.12 3.05 17.44
C THR A 79 13.27 2.75 18.40
N GLU A 80 13.47 1.48 18.78
CA GLU A 80 14.70 1.05 19.45
C GLU A 80 15.79 0.88 18.39
N PRO A 81 16.82 1.74 18.31
CA PRO A 81 18.00 1.42 17.54
C PRO A 81 18.51 0.12 18.14
N THR A 82 18.65 -0.93 17.33
CA THR A 82 19.21 -2.20 17.81
C THR A 82 20.70 -1.97 18.09
N ASP A 83 20.99 -1.41 19.26
CA ASP A 83 22.34 -1.26 19.77
C ASP A 83 22.75 -2.59 20.38
N HIS A 84 23.39 -3.43 19.56
CA HIS A 84 24.24 -4.47 20.10
C HIS A 84 25.61 -3.84 20.44
N ARG A 85 25.70 -3.34 21.68
CA ARG A 85 26.91 -3.19 22.50
C ARG A 85 27.69 -1.86 22.46
#